data_AF-A0A0C3GQ19-F1
#
_entry.id   AF-A0A0C3GQ19-F1
#
_cell.length_a   1.000
_cell.length_b   1.000
_cell.length_c   1.000
_cell.angle_alpha   90.00
_cell.angle_beta   90.00
_cell.angle_gamma   90.00
#
_symmetry.space_group_name_H-M   'P 1'
#
loop_
_entity.id
_entity.type
_entity.pdbx_description
1 polymer ?
#
loop_
_entity_poly.entity_id
_entity_poly.type
_entity_poly.pdbx_seq_one_letter_code
_entity_poly.pdbx_strand_id
1 'polypeptide(L)' 'ITKQKVCLAYSGGLETSCIIKYLLASSYKIITFMTNIGQEEDFGAVRAKALKIGASKVYI' A
#
# COMPACT_ATOMS: atom_id res chain seq x y z
N ILE A 1 12.52 -3.09 -16.81
CA ILE A 1 11.14 -3.44 -17.23
C ILE A 1 10.29 -3.56 -15.96
N THR A 2 9.22 -2.78 -15.83
CA THR A 2 8.30 -2.90 -14.68
C THR A 2 7.45 -4.16 -14.87
N LYS A 3 7.36 -5.00 -13.83
CA LYS A 3 6.47 -6.17 -13.81
C LYS A 3 4.99 -5.74 -13.80
N GLN A 4 4.10 -6.73 -13.80
CA GLN A 4 2.65 -6.56 -13.70
C GLN A 4 2.24 -5.69 -12.51
N LYS A 5 1.02 -5.15 -12.55
CA LYS A 5 0.45 -4.38 -11.43
C LYS A 5 -0.04 -5.34 -10.35
N VAL A 6 0.24 -5.03 -9.09
CA VAL A 6 -0.29 -5.74 -7.92
C VAL A 6 -1.23 -4.82 -7.15
N CYS A 7 -2.44 -5.30 -6.88
CA CYS A 7 -3.34 -4.68 -5.91
C CYS A 7 -3.11 -5.34 -4.55
N LEU A 8 -2.70 -4.57 -3.55
CA LEU A 8 -2.41 -5.06 -2.21
C LEU A 8 -3.46 -4.54 -1.22
N ALA A 9 -4.10 -5.45 -0.50
CA ALA A 9 -4.85 -5.11 0.70
C ALA A 9 -3.87 -4.54 1.75
N TYR A 10 -4.00 -3.25 2.06
CA TYR A 10 -3.06 -2.51 2.89
C TYR A 10 -3.73 -2.04 4.17
N SER A 11 -3.26 -2.55 5.30
CA SER A 11 -3.78 -2.22 6.63
C SER A 11 -3.04 -1.07 7.32
N GLY A 12 -1.98 -0.50 6.72
CA GLY A 12 -1.15 0.48 7.42
C GLY A 12 -0.11 -0.13 8.39
N GLY A 13 -0.28 -1.40 8.76
CA GLY A 13 0.60 -2.15 9.66
C GLY A 13 2.02 -2.38 9.12
N LEU A 14 2.88 -2.98 9.96
CA LEU A 14 4.28 -3.26 9.62
C LEU A 14 4.38 -4.26 8.47
N GLU A 15 3.63 -5.36 8.55
CA GLU A 15 3.66 -6.47 7.60
C GLU A 15 3.33 -5.98 6.20
N THR A 16 2.17 -5.32 6.05
CA THR A 16 1.70 -4.82 4.75
C THR A 16 2.58 -3.69 4.22
N SER A 17 3.22 -2.90 5.09
CA SER A 17 4.21 -1.89 4.69
C SER A 17 5.51 -2.50 4.16
N CYS A 18 6.02 -3.55 4.82
CA CYS A 18 7.19 -4.30 4.36
C CYS A 18 6.92 -5.01 3.03
N ILE A 19 5.71 -5.55 2.83
CA ILE A 19 5.30 -6.19 1.56
C ILE A 19 5.35 -5.18 0.40
N ILE A 20 4.87 -3.94 0.58
CA ILE A 20 5.01 -2.90 -0.45
C ILE A 20 6.48 -2.74 -0.84
N LYS A 21 7.38 -2.58 0.14
CA LYS A 21 8.81 -2.38 -0.11
C LYS A 21 9.45 -3.58 -0.82
N TYR A 22 9.10 -4.79 -0.41
CA TYR A 22 9.59 -6.03 -1.01
C TYR A 22 9.17 -6.18 -2.48
N LEU A 23 7.89 -5.92 -2.78
CA LEU A 23 7.39 -6.00 -4.15
C LEU A 23 7.95 -4.89 -5.05
N LEU A 24 8.16 -3.69 -4.51
CA LEU A 24 8.85 -2.61 -5.24
C LEU A 24 10.29 -3.00 -5.59
N ALA A 25 11.04 -3.59 -4.66
CA ALA A 25 12.39 -4.11 -4.94
C ALA A 25 12.37 -5.19 -6.03
N SER A 26 11.26 -5.95 -6.13
CA SER A 26 11.01 -6.94 -7.18
C SER A 26 10.46 -6.35 -8.49
N SER A 27 10.51 -5.02 -8.66
CA SER A 27 10.09 -4.26 -9.84
C SER A 27 8.59 -4.31 -10.17
N TYR A 28 7.71 -4.57 -9.20
CA TYR A 28 6.26 -4.49 -9.39
C TYR A 28 5.74 -3.06 -9.24
N LYS A 29 4.63 -2.75 -9.93
CA LYS A 29 3.86 -1.52 -9.70
C LYS A 29 2.75 -1.79 -8.70
N ILE A 30 2.79 -1.15 -7.54
CA ILE A 30 1.86 -1.40 -6.44
C ILE A 30 0.72 -0.40 -6.43
N ILE A 31 -0.50 -0.88 -6.29
CA ILE A 31 -1.69 -0.12 -5.92
C ILE A 31 -2.14 -0.68 -4.57
N THR A 32 -2.39 0.17 -3.59
CA THR A 32 -2.90 -0.26 -2.29
C THR A 32 -4.39 0.02 -2.18
N PHE A 33 -5.10 -0.88 -1.49
CA PHE A 33 -6.50 -0.77 -1.15
C PHE A 33 -6.67 -1.04 0.35
N MET A 34 -7.23 -0.09 1.07
CA MET A 34 -7.67 -0.25 2.46
C MET A 34 -9.19 -0.26 2.45
N THR A 35 -9.82 -1.17 3.18
CA THR A 35 -11.29 -1.13 3.34
C THR A 35 -11.62 -0.39 4.62
N ASN A 36 -12.45 0.64 4.54
CA ASN A 36 -13.09 1.21 5.73
C ASN A 36 -14.30 0.35 6.13
N ILE A 37 -14.19 -0.35 7.27
CA ILE A 37 -15.24 -1.18 7.88
C ILE A 37 -15.74 -0.60 9.21
N GLY A 38 -15.47 0.68 9.49
CA GLY A 38 -15.85 1.35 10.74
C GLY A 38 -14.76 1.37 11.81
N GLN A 39 -13.52 1.02 11.47
CA GLN A 39 -12.38 1.14 12.39
C GLN A 39 -12.01 2.60 12.67
N GLU A 40 -11.56 2.88 13.90
CA GLU A 40 -10.95 4.16 14.28
C GLU A 40 -9.49 4.20 13.83
N GLU A 41 -9.25 4.68 12.62
CA GLU A 41 -7.91 4.77 12.04
C GLU A 41 -7.68 6.11 11.33
N ASP A 42 -6.44 6.60 11.37
CA ASP A 42 -6.05 7.78 10.60
C ASP A 42 -5.78 7.38 9.14
N PHE A 43 -6.86 7.32 8.36
CA PHE A 43 -6.83 7.03 6.92
C PHE A 43 -5.91 7.98 6.14
N GLY A 44 -5.77 9.23 6.58
CA GLY A 44 -4.87 10.21 5.98
C GLY A 44 -3.40 9.82 6.17
N ALA A 45 -3.03 9.46 7.40
CA ALA A 45 -1.70 8.97 7.73
C ALA A 45 -1.37 7.66 7.01
N VAL A 46 -2.33 6.72 6.94
CA VAL A 46 -2.14 5.45 6.21
C VAL A 46 -1.91 5.71 4.71
N ARG A 47 -2.70 6.58 4.09
CA ARG A 47 -2.49 6.99 2.68
C ARG A 47 -1.11 7.59 2.48
N ALA A 48 -0.72 8.54 3.32
CA ALA A 48 0.57 9.20 3.24
C ALA A 48 1.73 8.19 3.39
N LYS A 49 1.60 7.24 4.33
CA LYS A 49 2.57 6.16 4.55
C LYS A 49 2.73 5.27 3.32
N ALA A 50 1.64 4.79 2.72
CA ALA A 50 1.70 3.95 1.51
C ALA A 50 2.41 4.66 0.35
N LEU A 51 2.07 5.93 0.10
CA LEU A 51 2.70 6.74 -0.95
C LEU A 51 4.18 6.98 -0.67
N LYS A 52 4.55 7.27 0.59
CA LYS A 52 5.95 7.45 1.00
C LYS A 52 6.79 6.19 0.78
N ILE A 53 6.22 4.99 0.97
CA ILE A 53 6.94 3.73 0.71
C ILE A 53 7.15 3.51 -0.80
N GLY A 54 6.21 3.96 -1.63
CA GLY A 54 6.30 3.92 -3.10
C GLY A 54 5.08 3.33 -3.80
N ALA A 55 3.93 3.20 -3.12
CA ALA A 55 2.69 2.83 -3.79
C ALA A 55 2.33 3.87 -4.88
N SER A 56 1.87 3.40 -6.04
CA SER A 56 1.53 4.27 -7.16
C SER A 56 0.14 4.91 -7.05
N LYS A 57 -0.78 4.27 -6.33
CA LYS A 57 -2.13 4.74 -6.00
C LYS A 57 -2.57 4.11 -4.69
N VAL A 58 -3.42 4.83 -3.96
CA VAL A 58 -4.07 4.35 -2.73
C VAL A 58 -5.57 4.57 -2.87
N TYR A 59 -6.34 3.54 -2.56
CA TYR A 59 -7.79 3.60 -2.39
C TYR A 59 -8.12 3.22 -0.95
N ILE A 60 -9.07 3.94 -0.36
CA ILE A 60 -9.60 3.73 1.00
C ILE A 60 -11.12 3.66 0.86
#